data_AF-A0A8X8VWN9-F1
#
_entry.id   AF-A0A8X8VWN9-F1
#
_cell.length_a   1.000
_cell.length_b   1.000
_cell.length_c   1.000
_cell.angle_alpha   90.00
_cell.angle_beta   90.00
_cell.angle_gamma   90.00
#
_symmetry.space_group_name_H-M   'P 1'
#
loop_
_entity.id
_entity.type
_entity.pdbx_description
1 polymer ?
#
loop_
_entity_poly.entity_id
_entity_poly.type
_entity_poly.pdbx_seq_one_letter_code
_entity_poly.pdbx_strand_id
1 'polypeptide(L)'
;MNLPESEALRNDAEMERLKEQLRDIGHKIQFTQSKDQLQAKELPVAFVTFKSRWGAALAAQSQQTSNPVIWVTEMAPEPRDVLWKNLAIPFRYMPLYKCGVYVSVTVLTIFFAVPVTAVQGIAKFERLKKWFPPAMAVQLIPGFSSFVTGYLPGAILNGFVYIVPFAIIEMANISGYVSRSRKDIKACNMVFYFLVGNVFFLSLLSGSLIDQIGEYFSNPRDFPGRLASAATAQADFFMTYILTNGLSGFSLEILQPGLLIWEVMSCVTIAPSISGWLFLSGLHRIKDVYITTYETCGQYWPYIHHYILVAIVIMQITMIGLFGLKSKPAASFCTVPLLVLTLLFNEYCKACFLPTFYQFSVKDARDRDDFDEKTDLMEPQHTKRHRGIQPSLFAATGS
;
A
#
# COMPACT_ATOMS: atom_id res chain seq x y z
N MET A 1 -43.25 14.95 38.00
CA MET A 1 -43.40 15.28 36.57
C MET A 1 -42.20 16.14 36.11
N ASN A 2 -40.95 15.73 36.43
CA ASN A 2 -39.76 16.62 36.33
C ASN A 2 -38.55 15.99 35.61
N LEU A 3 -38.67 14.78 35.06
CA LEU A 3 -37.56 14.13 34.35
C LEU A 3 -37.08 14.85 33.07
N PRO A 4 -37.94 15.37 32.18
CA PRO A 4 -37.48 15.94 30.90
C PRO A 4 -36.73 17.27 31.06
N GLU A 5 -37.04 18.05 32.11
CA GLU A 5 -36.39 19.35 32.37
C GLU A 5 -34.97 19.16 32.93
N SER A 6 -34.75 18.11 33.72
CA SER A 6 -33.41 17.76 34.26
C SER A 6 -32.45 17.25 33.18
N GLU A 7 -32.96 16.52 32.18
CA GLU A 7 -32.15 16.06 31.05
C GLU A 7 -31.81 17.18 30.07
N ALA A 8 -32.75 18.11 29.82
CA ALA A 8 -32.50 19.29 29.02
C ALA A 8 -31.39 20.16 29.63
N LEU A 9 -31.45 20.42 30.94
CA LEU A 9 -30.41 21.17 31.67
C LEU A 9 -29.04 20.47 31.66
N ARG A 10 -29.01 19.13 31.70
CA ARG A 10 -27.76 18.36 31.59
C ARG A 10 -27.13 18.48 30.20
N ASN A 11 -27.96 18.41 29.15
CA ASN A 11 -27.50 18.53 27.78
C ASN A 11 -27.00 19.95 27.46
N ASP A 12 -27.66 20.98 28.00
CA ASP A 12 -27.21 22.37 27.87
C ASP A 12 -25.86 22.62 28.58
N ALA A 13 -25.66 22.03 29.76
CA ALA A 13 -24.39 22.10 30.47
C ALA A 13 -23.27 21.36 29.72
N GLU A 14 -23.55 20.21 29.10
CA GLU A 14 -22.57 19.50 28.25
C GLU A 14 -22.24 20.29 26.98
N MET A 15 -23.23 20.92 26.36
CA MET A 15 -23.06 21.80 25.20
C MET A 15 -22.15 22.98 25.51
N GLU A 16 -22.36 23.67 26.63
CA GLU A 16 -21.49 24.78 27.05
C GLU A 16 -20.07 24.30 27.37
N ARG A 17 -19.93 23.12 28.01
CA ARG A 17 -18.61 22.52 28.24
C ARG A 17 -17.86 22.22 26.94
N LEU A 18 -18.55 21.68 25.93
CA LEU A 18 -17.96 21.41 24.61
C LEU A 18 -17.58 22.70 23.89
N LYS A 19 -18.39 23.76 23.98
CA LYS A 19 -18.06 25.08 23.43
C LYS A 19 -16.82 25.67 24.10
N GLU A 20 -16.71 25.58 25.43
CA GLU A 20 -15.54 26.05 26.17
C GLU A 20 -14.27 25.29 25.74
N GLN A 21 -14.36 23.95 25.60
CA GLN A 21 -13.25 23.14 25.06
C GLN A 21 -12.88 23.53 23.64
N LEU A 22 -13.86 23.80 22.78
CA LEU A 22 -13.63 24.25 21.41
C LEU A 22 -12.91 25.61 21.38
N ARG A 23 -13.31 26.53 22.27
CA ARG A 23 -12.68 27.86 22.41
C ARG A 23 -11.25 27.75 22.93
N ASP A 24 -11.00 26.90 23.92
CA ASP A 24 -9.65 26.62 24.45
C ASP A 24 -8.74 26.01 23.38
N ILE A 25 -9.25 25.05 22.61
CA ILE A 25 -8.54 24.47 21.46
C ILE A 25 -8.25 25.55 20.41
N GLY A 26 -9.24 26.40 20.09
CA GLY A 26 -9.07 27.52 19.15
C GLY A 26 -7.97 28.49 19.57
N HIS A 27 -7.96 28.89 20.85
CA HIS A 27 -6.90 29.73 21.41
C HIS A 27 -5.54 29.03 21.38
N LYS A 28 -5.45 27.74 21.71
CA LYS A 28 -4.21 26.96 21.60
C LYS A 28 -3.69 26.89 20.16
N ILE A 29 -4.56 26.71 19.19
CA ILE A 29 -4.19 26.70 17.77
C ILE A 29 -3.62 28.06 17.36
N GLN A 30 -4.32 29.16 17.64
CA GLN A 30 -3.86 30.51 17.30
C GLN A 30 -2.54 30.83 17.99
N PHE A 31 -2.42 30.55 19.29
CA PHE A 31 -1.19 30.75 20.04
C PHE A 31 -0.02 29.95 19.45
N THR A 32 -0.24 28.69 19.09
CA THR A 32 0.78 27.84 18.44
C THR A 32 1.17 28.39 17.08
N GLN A 33 0.21 28.83 16.26
CA GLN A 33 0.46 29.44 14.95
C GLN A 33 1.27 30.74 15.06
N SER A 34 0.91 31.62 16.01
CA SER A 34 1.65 32.87 16.25
C SER A 34 3.07 32.59 16.74
N LYS A 35 3.25 31.59 17.61
CA LYS A 35 4.57 31.19 18.11
C LYS A 35 5.43 30.57 17.02
N ASP A 36 4.87 29.71 16.17
CA ASP A 36 5.57 29.10 15.02
C ASP A 36 5.94 30.16 13.97
N GLN A 37 5.09 31.17 13.74
CA GLN A 37 5.44 32.31 12.89
C GLN A 37 6.62 33.13 13.45
N LEU A 38 6.67 33.33 14.78
CA LEU A 38 7.77 34.05 15.44
C LEU A 38 9.07 33.23 15.52
N GLN A 39 8.97 31.90 15.59
CA GLN A 39 10.10 30.98 15.66
C GLN A 39 10.45 30.36 14.30
N ALA A 40 9.89 30.89 13.20
CA ALA A 40 9.88 30.27 11.87
C ALA A 40 11.28 29.83 11.43
N LYS A 41 11.60 28.57 11.74
CA LYS A 41 12.76 27.90 11.22
C LYS A 41 12.41 27.54 9.79
N GLU A 42 12.83 28.40 8.86
CA GLU A 42 12.64 28.18 7.43
C GLU A 42 13.15 26.78 7.08
N LEU A 43 12.23 25.94 6.60
CA LEU A 43 12.58 24.61 6.12
C LEU A 43 13.33 24.77 4.79
N PRO A 44 14.35 23.94 4.50
CA PRO A 44 15.10 23.98 3.25
C PRO A 44 14.31 23.35 2.09
N VAL A 45 12.99 23.61 2.02
CA VAL A 45 12.05 23.09 1.03
C VAL A 45 11.10 24.22 0.66
N ALA A 46 10.89 24.43 -0.63
CA ALA A 46 9.97 25.43 -1.14
C ALA A 46 9.17 24.89 -2.32
N PHE A 47 7.94 25.37 -2.45
CA PHE A 47 7.11 25.14 -3.64
C PHE A 47 7.31 26.32 -4.59
N VAL A 48 7.75 26.02 -5.82
CA VAL A 48 7.97 27.03 -6.86
C VAL A 48 6.89 26.89 -7.91
N THR A 49 6.20 27.99 -8.21
CA THR A 49 5.16 28.04 -9.23
C THR A 49 5.64 28.82 -10.44
N PHE A 50 5.33 28.31 -11.63
CA PHE A 50 5.67 28.94 -12.91
C PHE A 50 4.39 29.46 -13.59
N LYS A 51 4.55 30.46 -14.48
CA LYS A 51 3.44 30.96 -15.30
C LYS A 51 2.97 29.95 -16.34
N SER A 52 3.85 29.08 -16.80
CA SER A 52 3.58 28.07 -17.83
C SER A 52 3.89 26.66 -17.33
N ARG A 53 3.14 25.65 -17.82
CA ARG A 53 3.38 24.24 -17.48
C ARG A 53 4.68 23.74 -18.08
N TRP A 54 5.04 24.19 -19.29
CA TRP A 54 6.30 23.81 -19.92
C TRP A 54 7.52 24.30 -19.12
N GLY A 55 7.44 25.51 -18.54
CA GLY A 55 8.50 26.06 -17.70
C GLY A 55 8.68 25.27 -16.40
N ALA A 56 7.57 24.89 -15.76
CA ALA A 56 7.60 24.01 -14.59
C ALA A 56 8.18 22.63 -14.90
N ALA A 57 7.76 22.02 -16.02
CA ALA A 57 8.24 20.71 -16.43
C ALA A 57 9.75 20.72 -16.74
N LEU A 58 10.26 21.78 -17.37
CA LEU A 58 11.68 21.94 -17.66
C LEU A 58 12.50 22.15 -16.38
N ALA A 59 12.02 22.97 -15.45
CA ALA A 59 12.68 23.20 -14.17
C ALA A 59 12.74 21.92 -13.32
N ALA A 60 11.67 21.13 -13.29
CA ALA A 60 11.61 19.89 -12.52
C ALA A 60 12.53 18.78 -13.07
N GLN A 61 12.74 18.74 -14.39
CA GLN A 61 13.52 17.69 -15.05
C GLN A 61 15.01 18.05 -15.27
N SER A 62 15.41 19.30 -15.04
CA SER A 62 16.78 19.77 -15.25
C SER A 62 17.57 19.81 -13.94
N GLN A 63 18.86 19.45 -14.04
CA GLN A 63 19.80 19.61 -12.94
C GLN A 63 20.16 21.09 -12.78
N GLN A 64 19.83 21.69 -11.62
CA GLN A 64 19.99 23.13 -11.39
C GLN A 64 21.43 23.54 -11.05
N THR A 65 22.19 22.67 -10.39
CA THR A 65 23.55 22.96 -9.93
C THR A 65 24.48 21.77 -10.15
N SER A 66 25.80 21.98 -10.16
CA SER A 66 26.78 20.90 -10.34
C SER A 66 26.72 19.83 -9.26
N ASN A 67 26.23 20.16 -8.05
CA ASN A 67 26.05 19.19 -6.97
C ASN A 67 24.63 18.56 -7.01
N PRO A 68 24.49 17.24 -7.24
CA PRO A 68 23.19 16.57 -7.37
C PRO A 68 22.37 16.50 -6.08
N VAL A 69 22.94 16.85 -4.93
CA VAL A 69 22.28 16.77 -3.60
C VAL A 69 21.67 18.10 -3.18
N ILE A 70 22.02 19.19 -3.86
CA ILE A 70 21.56 20.56 -3.55
C ILE A 70 20.59 20.99 -4.64
N TRP A 71 19.50 21.69 -4.28
CA TRP A 71 18.46 22.12 -5.21
C TRP A 71 17.85 20.96 -6.02
N VAL A 72 17.51 19.88 -5.32
CA VAL A 72 16.78 18.76 -5.93
C VAL A 72 15.37 19.21 -6.28
N THR A 73 15.06 19.20 -7.57
CA THR A 73 13.74 19.57 -8.10
C THR A 73 12.95 18.31 -8.47
N GLU A 74 11.68 18.25 -8.08
CA GLU A 74 10.74 17.23 -8.53
C GLU A 74 9.38 17.87 -8.82
N MET A 75 8.56 17.22 -9.66
CA MET A 75 7.19 17.67 -9.91
C MET A 75 6.41 17.61 -8.60
N ALA A 76 5.86 18.76 -8.19
CA ALA A 76 5.10 18.85 -6.96
C ALA A 76 3.83 17.98 -7.04
N PRO A 77 3.56 17.12 -6.05
CA PRO A 77 2.33 16.36 -6.01
C PRO A 77 1.13 17.27 -5.71
N GLU A 78 -0.09 16.77 -5.94
CA GLU A 78 -1.31 17.50 -5.62
C GLU A 78 -1.32 17.90 -4.12
N PRO A 79 -1.83 19.09 -3.74
CA PRO A 79 -1.87 19.53 -2.35
C PRO A 79 -2.48 18.53 -1.34
N ARG A 80 -3.41 17.67 -1.79
CA ARG A 80 -4.03 16.60 -0.98
C ARG A 80 -3.12 15.39 -0.78
N ASP A 81 -2.21 15.15 -1.72
CA ASP A 81 -1.25 14.05 -1.72
C ASP A 81 0.03 14.39 -0.95
N VAL A 82 0.31 15.67 -0.69
CA VAL A 82 1.50 16.11 0.08
C VAL A 82 1.46 15.61 1.53
N LEU A 83 2.57 15.00 1.97
CA LEU A 83 2.82 14.64 3.37
C LEU A 83 3.62 15.74 4.08
N TRP A 84 2.90 16.77 4.57
CA TRP A 84 3.49 17.95 5.22
C TRP A 84 4.44 17.63 6.37
N LYS A 85 4.13 16.61 7.18
CA LYS A 85 4.98 16.20 8.32
C LYS A 85 6.35 15.68 7.86
N ASN A 86 6.42 15.07 6.68
CA ASN A 86 7.64 14.46 6.16
C ASN A 86 8.55 15.48 5.46
N LEU A 87 8.01 16.62 5.02
CA LEU A 87 8.80 17.70 4.40
C LEU A 87 9.80 18.35 5.37
N ALA A 88 9.56 18.25 6.68
CA ALA A 88 10.46 18.79 7.69
C ALA A 88 11.73 17.96 7.89
N ILE A 89 11.82 16.75 7.29
CA ILE A 89 12.95 15.85 7.47
C ILE A 89 14.14 16.33 6.62
N PRO A 90 15.35 16.49 7.19
CA PRO A 90 16.49 16.94 6.41
C PRO A 90 16.95 15.86 5.42
N PHE A 91 17.27 16.26 4.18
CA PHE A 91 17.70 15.34 3.12
C PHE A 91 18.88 14.44 3.51
N ARG A 92 19.79 14.93 4.36
CA ARG A 92 20.96 14.19 4.85
C ARG A 92 20.62 12.91 5.62
N TYR A 93 19.52 12.89 6.38
CA TYR A 93 19.12 11.74 7.19
C TYR A 93 18.16 10.80 6.46
N MET A 94 17.56 11.26 5.36
CA MET A 94 16.66 10.48 4.51
C MET A 94 17.16 9.07 4.14
N PRO A 95 18.44 8.86 3.72
CA PRO A 95 18.91 7.51 3.41
C PRO A 95 18.94 6.58 4.63
N LEU A 96 19.23 7.11 5.82
CA LEU A 96 19.24 6.32 7.07
C LEU A 96 17.83 5.83 7.43
N TYR A 97 16.83 6.71 7.35
CA TYR A 97 15.43 6.33 7.57
C TYR A 97 14.97 5.26 6.58
N LYS A 98 15.28 5.42 5.30
CA LYS A 98 14.96 4.43 4.26
C LYS A 98 15.64 3.09 4.54
N CYS A 99 16.93 3.09 4.88
CA CYS A 99 17.67 1.89 5.24
C CYS A 99 17.05 1.19 6.46
N GLY A 100 16.71 1.96 7.50
CA GLY A 100 16.02 1.46 8.69
C GLY A 100 14.70 0.75 8.36
N VAL A 101 13.88 1.33 7.47
CA VAL A 101 12.62 0.69 7.05
C VAL A 101 12.86 -0.60 6.26
N TYR A 102 13.84 -0.63 5.35
CA TYR A 102 14.20 -1.87 4.66
C TYR A 102 14.66 -2.97 5.64
N VAL A 103 15.51 -2.64 6.62
CA VAL A 103 15.93 -3.58 7.66
C VAL A 103 14.74 -4.08 8.48
N SER A 104 13.85 -3.18 8.91
CA SER A 104 12.65 -3.55 9.67
C SER A 104 11.73 -4.49 8.89
N VAL A 105 11.52 -4.25 7.58
CA VAL A 105 10.74 -5.14 6.71
C VAL A 105 11.42 -6.50 6.56
N THR A 106 12.75 -6.55 6.44
CA THR A 106 13.48 -7.83 6.39
C THR A 106 13.35 -8.60 7.70
N VAL A 107 13.46 -7.95 8.86
CA VAL A 107 13.24 -8.58 10.17
C VAL A 107 11.81 -9.09 10.29
N LEU A 108 10.81 -8.29 9.89
CA LEU A 108 9.41 -8.71 9.86
C LEU A 108 9.23 -9.94 8.96
N THR A 109 9.89 -9.98 7.80
CA THR A 109 9.86 -11.11 6.86
C THR A 109 10.37 -12.38 7.53
N ILE A 110 11.52 -12.31 8.22
CA ILE A 110 12.11 -13.46 8.92
C ILE A 110 11.21 -13.92 10.08
N PHE A 111 10.68 -12.99 10.87
CA PHE A 111 9.79 -13.31 11.98
C PHE A 111 8.50 -13.99 11.51
N PHE A 112 7.96 -13.55 10.37
CA PHE A 112 6.74 -14.11 9.80
C PHE A 112 6.91 -15.52 9.21
N ALA A 113 8.15 -16.01 9.06
CA ALA A 113 8.39 -17.40 8.70
C ALA A 113 7.84 -18.38 9.76
N VAL A 114 7.87 -18.01 11.04
CA VAL A 114 7.40 -18.85 12.15
C VAL A 114 5.90 -19.18 12.06
N PRO A 115 4.97 -18.20 11.98
CA PRO A 115 3.55 -18.51 11.88
C PRO A 115 3.21 -19.25 10.58
N VAL A 116 3.85 -18.90 9.45
CA VAL A 116 3.62 -19.61 8.17
C VAL A 116 4.01 -21.08 8.27
N THR A 117 5.19 -21.35 8.83
CA THR A 117 5.68 -22.73 8.97
C THR A 117 4.86 -23.55 9.96
N ALA A 118 4.41 -22.93 11.05
CA ALA A 118 3.50 -23.56 11.99
C ALA A 118 2.17 -23.95 11.33
N VAL A 119 1.57 -23.04 10.56
CA VAL A 119 0.32 -23.27 9.83
C VAL A 119 0.48 -24.39 8.79
N GLN A 120 1.58 -24.40 8.04
CA GLN A 120 1.84 -25.46 7.07
C GLN A 120 2.16 -26.81 7.73
N GLY A 121 2.75 -26.81 8.93
CA GLY A 121 2.90 -28.00 9.75
C GLY A 121 1.55 -28.60 10.17
N ILE A 122 0.55 -27.77 10.49
CA ILE A 122 -0.82 -28.21 10.82
C ILE A 122 -1.52 -28.80 9.60
N ALA A 123 -1.33 -28.21 8.41
CA ALA A 123 -1.91 -28.72 7.16
C ALA A 123 -1.40 -30.14 6.81
N LYS A 124 -0.17 -30.49 7.20
CA LYS A 124 0.37 -31.87 7.09
C LYS A 124 0.04 -32.68 8.35
N PHE A 125 -1.23 -33.06 8.49
CA PHE A 125 -1.83 -33.75 9.64
C PHE A 125 -1.03 -34.95 10.21
N GLU A 126 -0.28 -35.68 9.37
CA GLU A 126 0.54 -36.81 9.82
C GLU A 126 1.71 -36.43 10.73
N ARG A 127 2.28 -35.22 10.58
CA ARG A 127 3.33 -34.72 11.47
C ARG A 127 2.77 -34.15 12.76
N LEU A 128 1.54 -33.62 12.73
CA LEU A 128 0.85 -33.06 13.91
C LEU A 128 0.58 -34.13 14.98
N LYS A 129 0.23 -35.36 14.56
CA LYS A 129 0.09 -36.54 15.45
C LYS A 129 1.33 -36.80 16.32
N LYS A 130 2.52 -36.46 15.81
CA LYS A 130 3.80 -36.70 16.48
C LYS A 130 4.21 -35.56 17.41
N TRP A 131 3.76 -34.33 17.14
CA TRP A 131 4.12 -33.12 17.89
C TRP A 131 3.08 -32.71 18.95
N PHE A 132 1.81 -33.11 18.81
CA PHE A 132 0.73 -32.76 19.73
C PHE A 132 -0.19 -33.98 20.04
N PRO A 133 0.14 -34.80 21.06
CA PRO A 133 -0.66 -35.97 21.47
C PRO A 133 -2.15 -35.69 21.77
N PRO A 134 -2.58 -34.51 22.28
CA PRO A 134 -4.00 -34.20 22.49
C PRO A 134 -4.84 -34.11 21.19
N ALA A 135 -4.20 -33.98 20.02
CA ALA A 135 -4.92 -33.88 18.73
C ALA A 135 -5.67 -35.18 18.35
N MET A 136 -5.40 -36.31 19.02
CA MET A 136 -6.20 -37.53 18.87
C MET A 136 -7.65 -37.36 19.37
N ALA A 137 -7.90 -36.45 20.33
CA ALA A 137 -9.26 -36.15 20.79
C ALA A 137 -10.13 -35.47 19.72
N VAL A 138 -9.52 -34.86 18.71
CA VAL A 138 -10.21 -34.22 17.56
C VAL A 138 -10.83 -35.27 16.61
N GLN A 139 -10.37 -36.53 16.66
CA GLN A 139 -10.96 -37.63 15.89
C GLN A 139 -12.34 -38.09 16.41
N LEU A 140 -12.78 -37.60 17.58
CA LEU A 140 -14.02 -38.05 18.20
C LEU A 140 -15.29 -37.42 17.58
N ILE A 141 -15.15 -36.36 16.75
CA ILE A 141 -16.27 -35.67 16.12
C ILE A 141 -16.19 -35.85 14.60
N PRO A 142 -17.08 -36.65 13.97
CA PRO A 142 -17.09 -36.83 12.52
C PRO A 142 -17.33 -35.47 11.81
N GLY A 143 -16.47 -35.14 10.85
CA GLY A 143 -16.53 -33.90 10.06
C GLY A 143 -15.61 -32.75 10.53
N PHE A 144 -15.30 -32.66 11.84
CA PHE A 144 -14.45 -31.59 12.37
C PHE A 144 -12.98 -31.75 11.96
N SER A 145 -12.50 -32.99 11.81
CA SER A 145 -11.14 -33.26 11.32
C SER A 145 -10.90 -32.68 9.93
N SER A 146 -11.86 -32.80 9.01
CA SER A 146 -11.73 -32.28 7.63
C SER A 146 -11.70 -30.75 7.57
N PHE A 147 -12.42 -30.08 8.47
CA PHE A 147 -12.40 -28.62 8.59
C PHE A 147 -11.06 -28.12 9.15
N VAL A 148 -10.56 -28.78 10.19
CA VAL A 148 -9.29 -28.44 10.85
C VAL A 148 -8.08 -28.72 9.95
N THR A 149 -8.11 -29.76 9.12
CA THR A 149 -6.99 -30.08 8.22
C THR A 149 -7.04 -29.33 6.89
N GLY A 150 -8.24 -28.99 6.40
CA GLY A 150 -8.41 -28.38 5.06
C GLY A 150 -8.54 -26.86 5.07
N TYR A 151 -9.36 -26.29 5.95
CA TYR A 151 -9.74 -24.87 5.90
C TYR A 151 -9.02 -24.02 6.95
N LEU A 152 -8.89 -24.54 8.17
CA LEU A 152 -8.33 -23.80 9.31
C LEU A 152 -6.92 -23.24 9.05
N PRO A 153 -5.98 -23.98 8.43
CA PRO A 153 -4.65 -23.44 8.14
C PRO A 153 -4.72 -22.23 7.19
N GLY A 154 -5.55 -22.32 6.14
CA GLY A 154 -5.78 -21.23 5.19
C GLY A 154 -6.37 -19.99 5.85
N ALA A 155 -7.37 -20.16 6.72
CA ALA A 155 -7.99 -19.05 7.45
C ALA A 155 -7.02 -18.35 8.41
N ILE A 156 -6.21 -19.12 9.17
CA ILE A 156 -5.20 -18.56 10.08
C ILE A 156 -4.14 -17.79 9.30
N LEU A 157 -3.62 -18.37 8.20
CA LEU A 157 -2.65 -17.68 7.34
C LEU A 157 -3.21 -16.38 6.79
N ASN A 158 -4.45 -16.39 6.30
CA ASN A 158 -5.12 -15.20 5.79
C ASN A 158 -5.26 -14.11 6.85
N GLY A 159 -5.60 -14.48 8.09
CA GLY A 159 -5.65 -13.54 9.21
C GLY A 159 -4.30 -12.87 9.47
N PHE A 160 -3.21 -13.65 9.50
CA PHE A 160 -1.86 -13.09 9.66
C PHE A 160 -1.41 -12.23 8.47
N VAL A 161 -1.73 -12.65 7.24
CA VAL A 161 -1.42 -11.89 6.02
C VAL A 161 -2.17 -10.56 5.99
N TYR A 162 -3.40 -10.50 6.52
CA TYR A 162 -4.19 -9.27 6.58
C TYR A 162 -3.53 -8.18 7.42
N ILE A 163 -2.79 -8.55 8.47
CA ILE A 163 -2.10 -7.59 9.37
C ILE A 163 -0.88 -6.96 8.69
N VAL A 164 -0.25 -7.66 7.73
CA VAL A 164 1.04 -7.26 7.15
C VAL A 164 0.97 -5.93 6.39
N PRO A 165 0.01 -5.67 5.48
CA PRO A 165 -0.10 -4.37 4.82
C PRO A 165 -0.19 -3.21 5.80
N PHE A 166 -0.96 -3.35 6.89
CA PHE A 166 -1.07 -2.30 7.91
C PHE A 166 0.27 -2.03 8.59
N ALA A 167 1.01 -3.07 8.98
CA ALA A 167 2.33 -2.93 9.57
C ALA A 167 3.33 -2.26 8.61
N ILE A 168 3.34 -2.65 7.33
CA ILE A 168 4.25 -2.08 6.32
C ILE A 168 3.91 -0.63 6.01
N ILE A 169 2.64 -0.26 5.90
CA ILE A 169 2.22 1.13 5.69
C ILE A 169 2.69 2.01 6.86
N GLU A 170 2.59 1.52 8.09
CA GLU A 170 3.04 2.26 9.26
C GLU A 170 4.56 2.44 9.28
N MET A 171 5.33 1.40 8.95
CA MET A 171 6.78 1.53 8.75
C MET A 171 7.11 2.50 7.60
N ALA A 172 6.34 2.48 6.51
CA ALA A 172 6.53 3.37 5.37
C ALA A 172 6.25 4.85 5.68
N ASN A 173 5.36 5.14 6.63
CA ASN A 173 5.12 6.52 7.11
C ASN A 173 6.42 7.16 7.65
N ILE A 174 7.28 6.37 8.31
CA ILE A 174 8.53 6.82 8.95
C ILE A 174 9.65 7.09 7.93
N SER A 175 9.58 6.52 6.73
CA SER A 175 10.60 6.68 5.66
C SER A 175 10.75 8.12 5.14
N GLY A 176 9.84 9.02 5.50
CA GLY A 176 9.90 10.42 5.09
C GLY A 176 9.47 10.69 3.64
N TYR A 177 8.67 9.84 3.01
CA TYR A 177 8.18 10.10 1.64
C TYR A 177 7.41 11.43 1.54
N VAL A 178 7.62 12.17 0.45
CA VAL A 178 7.05 13.50 0.19
C VAL A 178 5.54 13.45 -0.11
N SER A 179 5.08 12.38 -0.75
CA SER A 179 3.66 12.18 -1.12
C SER A 179 3.08 10.87 -0.57
N ARG A 180 1.75 10.84 -0.38
CA ARG A 180 1.02 9.63 0.04
C ARG A 180 1.06 8.58 -1.05
N SER A 181 0.85 8.97 -2.31
CA SER A 181 0.96 8.12 -3.48
C SER A 181 2.28 7.36 -3.54
N ARG A 182 3.41 8.07 -3.41
CA ARG A 182 4.74 7.46 -3.47
C ARG A 182 4.98 6.53 -2.28
N LYS A 183 4.49 6.88 -1.09
CA LYS A 183 4.54 6.02 0.09
C LYS A 183 3.77 4.72 -0.16
N ASP A 184 2.53 4.81 -0.63
CA ASP A 184 1.66 3.64 -0.83
C ASP A 184 2.19 2.73 -1.94
N ILE A 185 2.71 3.29 -3.03
CA ILE A 185 3.39 2.52 -4.10
C ILE A 185 4.59 1.74 -3.55
N LYS A 186 5.43 2.38 -2.72
CA LYS A 186 6.60 1.72 -2.13
C LYS A 186 6.21 0.69 -1.07
N ALA A 187 5.19 0.98 -0.25
CA ALA A 187 4.62 0.03 0.69
C ALA A 187 4.07 -1.21 -0.02
N CYS A 188 3.34 -1.02 -1.13
CA CYS A 188 2.83 -2.12 -1.93
C CYS A 188 3.95 -2.97 -2.52
N ASN A 189 5.04 -2.35 -3.00
CA ASN A 189 6.22 -3.08 -3.46
C ASN A 189 6.87 -3.91 -2.34
N MET A 190 6.96 -3.37 -1.12
CA MET A 190 7.45 -4.13 0.05
C MET A 190 6.53 -5.30 0.41
N VAL A 191 5.20 -5.08 0.41
CA VAL A 191 4.19 -6.13 0.63
C VAL A 191 4.29 -7.21 -0.45
N PHE A 192 4.46 -6.84 -1.72
CA PHE A 192 4.61 -7.80 -2.82
C PHE A 192 5.78 -8.76 -2.58
N TYR A 193 6.98 -8.24 -2.34
CA TYR A 193 8.15 -9.08 -2.07
C TYR A 193 8.01 -9.89 -0.78
N PHE A 194 7.39 -9.32 0.25
CA PHE A 194 7.07 -10.06 1.48
C PHE A 194 6.17 -11.26 1.20
N LEU A 195 5.09 -11.09 0.42
CA LEU A 195 4.16 -12.17 0.07
C LEU A 195 4.83 -13.22 -0.82
N VAL A 196 5.63 -12.81 -1.80
CA VAL A 196 6.40 -13.72 -2.64
C VAL A 196 7.37 -14.56 -1.79
N GLY A 197 8.09 -13.93 -0.86
CA GLY A 197 9.00 -14.65 0.03
C GLY A 197 8.29 -15.57 1.02
N ASN A 198 7.34 -15.05 1.79
CA ASN A 198 6.70 -15.77 2.88
C ASN A 198 5.53 -16.65 2.44
N VAL A 199 4.58 -16.11 1.69
CA VAL A 199 3.36 -16.87 1.35
C VAL A 199 3.64 -17.85 0.22
N PHE A 200 4.44 -17.47 -0.78
CA PHE A 200 4.78 -18.36 -1.89
C PHE A 200 6.00 -19.23 -1.58
N PHE A 201 7.21 -18.67 -1.45
CA PHE A 201 8.43 -19.48 -1.30
C PHE A 201 8.47 -20.27 0.01
N LEU A 202 8.17 -19.67 1.17
CA LEU A 202 8.18 -20.47 2.41
C LEU A 202 7.08 -21.53 2.42
N SER A 203 5.87 -21.27 1.92
CA SER A 203 4.84 -22.33 1.84
C SER A 203 5.27 -23.50 0.95
N LEU A 204 6.00 -23.24 -0.13
CA LEU A 204 6.60 -24.28 -0.98
C LEU A 204 7.68 -25.07 -0.23
N LEU A 205 8.50 -24.40 0.57
CA LEU A 205 9.62 -25.01 1.30
C LEU A 205 9.21 -25.62 2.65
N SER A 206 8.07 -25.24 3.22
CA SER A 206 7.67 -25.51 4.62
C SER A 206 7.15 -26.93 4.89
N GLY A 207 7.34 -27.88 3.98
CA GLY A 207 6.89 -29.26 4.14
C GLY A 207 7.93 -30.20 4.76
N SER A 208 9.00 -30.43 4.00
CA SER A 208 10.06 -31.41 4.28
C SER A 208 11.45 -30.86 3.96
N LEU A 209 11.53 -29.58 3.57
CA LEU A 209 12.73 -28.97 3.01
C LEU A 209 13.46 -28.06 3.99
N ILE A 210 12.86 -27.72 5.15
CA ILE A 210 13.56 -26.99 6.22
C ILE A 210 14.78 -27.78 6.69
N ASP A 211 14.64 -29.11 6.82
CA ASP A 211 15.74 -30.02 7.14
C ASP A 211 16.80 -30.13 6.01
N GLN A 212 16.43 -29.76 4.78
CA GLN A 212 17.31 -29.79 3.61
C GLN A 212 17.90 -28.42 3.23
N ILE A 213 17.53 -27.32 3.91
CA ILE A 213 18.05 -25.97 3.64
C ILE A 213 19.59 -25.94 3.69
N GLY A 214 20.22 -26.77 4.55
CA GLY A 214 21.67 -26.94 4.59
C GLY A 214 22.27 -27.56 3.31
N GLU A 215 21.54 -28.45 2.62
CA GLU A 215 21.96 -29.03 1.34
C GLU A 215 21.74 -28.09 0.14
N TYR A 216 20.76 -27.19 0.20
CA TYR A 216 20.45 -26.25 -0.89
C TYR A 216 21.60 -25.30 -1.21
N PHE A 217 22.35 -24.85 -0.20
CA PHE A 217 23.52 -24.01 -0.39
C PHE A 217 24.72 -24.76 -1.00
N SER A 218 24.70 -26.10 -0.95
CA SER A 218 25.83 -26.93 -1.39
C SER A 218 25.76 -27.30 -2.87
N ASN A 219 24.57 -27.41 -3.48
CA ASN A 219 24.40 -27.75 -4.90
C ASN A 219 23.32 -26.87 -5.59
N PRO A 220 23.67 -25.68 -6.13
CA PRO A 220 22.71 -24.74 -6.74
C PRO A 220 22.09 -25.24 -8.05
N ARG A 221 22.66 -26.27 -8.68
CA ARG A 221 22.21 -26.79 -9.99
C ARG A 221 20.85 -27.50 -9.93
N ASP A 222 20.48 -28.03 -8.76
CA ASP A 222 19.23 -28.79 -8.58
C ASP A 222 18.07 -27.93 -8.06
N PHE A 223 18.31 -26.63 -7.85
CA PHE A 223 17.31 -25.71 -7.29
C PHE A 223 16.00 -25.68 -8.09
N PRO A 224 16.00 -25.55 -9.43
CA PRO A 224 14.76 -25.54 -10.21
C PRO A 224 13.99 -26.87 -10.08
N GLY A 225 14.69 -28.02 -10.10
CA GLY A 225 14.08 -29.33 -9.96
C GLY A 225 13.40 -29.51 -8.61
N ARG A 226 14.11 -29.20 -7.51
CA ARG A 226 13.53 -29.30 -6.16
C ARG A 226 12.35 -28.34 -5.97
N LEU A 227 12.43 -27.11 -6.49
CA LEU A 227 11.33 -26.15 -6.46
C LEU A 227 10.09 -26.67 -7.22
N ALA A 228 10.29 -27.27 -8.39
CA ALA A 228 9.20 -27.84 -9.19
C ALA A 228 8.49 -29.02 -8.51
N SER A 229 9.25 -29.90 -7.86
CA SER A 229 8.69 -31.00 -7.07
C SER A 229 7.86 -30.47 -5.90
N ALA A 230 8.38 -29.49 -5.16
CA ALA A 230 7.68 -28.84 -4.06
C ALA A 230 6.40 -28.13 -4.52
N ALA A 231 6.47 -27.41 -5.64
CA ALA A 231 5.32 -26.72 -6.24
C ALA A 231 4.20 -27.69 -6.64
N THR A 232 4.56 -28.83 -7.23
CA THR A 232 3.58 -29.85 -7.60
C THR A 232 2.96 -30.50 -6.35
N ALA A 233 3.76 -30.76 -5.32
CA ALA A 233 3.28 -31.37 -4.07
C ALA A 233 2.36 -30.46 -3.23
N GLN A 234 2.53 -29.14 -3.35
CA GLN A 234 1.77 -28.14 -2.60
C GLN A 234 0.61 -27.52 -3.42
N ALA A 235 0.32 -28.05 -4.62
CA ALA A 235 -0.68 -27.48 -5.54
C ALA A 235 -2.08 -27.42 -4.93
N ASP A 236 -2.51 -28.47 -4.21
CA ASP A 236 -3.84 -28.52 -3.58
C ASP A 236 -4.05 -27.38 -2.57
N PHE A 237 -3.01 -27.06 -1.79
CA PHE A 237 -3.04 -25.93 -0.86
C PHE A 237 -3.27 -24.60 -1.59
N PHE A 238 -2.53 -24.34 -2.68
CA PHE A 238 -2.69 -23.10 -3.44
C PHE A 238 -4.04 -23.03 -4.16
N MET A 239 -4.58 -24.15 -4.63
CA MET A 239 -5.92 -24.21 -5.22
C MET A 239 -7.00 -23.83 -4.20
N THR A 240 -6.94 -24.39 -2.98
CA THR A 240 -7.86 -24.01 -1.89
C THR A 240 -7.67 -22.55 -1.47
N TYR A 241 -6.43 -22.07 -1.40
CA TYR A 241 -6.11 -20.68 -1.08
C TYR A 241 -6.69 -19.69 -2.09
N ILE A 242 -6.51 -19.95 -3.39
CA ILE A 242 -7.05 -19.13 -4.48
C ILE A 242 -8.59 -19.17 -4.49
N LEU A 243 -9.20 -20.34 -4.31
CA LEU A 243 -10.66 -20.48 -4.24
C LEU A 243 -11.24 -19.70 -3.06
N THR A 244 -10.60 -19.79 -1.89
CA THR A 244 -11.08 -19.11 -0.67
C THR A 244 -10.88 -17.60 -0.75
N ASN A 245 -9.67 -17.13 -1.07
CA ASN A 245 -9.40 -15.69 -1.10
C ASN A 245 -9.94 -14.99 -2.35
N GLY A 246 -9.91 -15.66 -3.49
CA GLY A 246 -10.48 -15.13 -4.72
C GLY A 246 -12.00 -15.08 -4.61
N LEU A 247 -12.65 -16.24 -4.68
CA LEU A 247 -14.12 -16.28 -4.77
C LEU A 247 -14.79 -15.81 -3.46
N SER A 248 -14.38 -16.32 -2.29
CA SER A 248 -15.01 -15.89 -1.03
C SER A 248 -14.57 -14.50 -0.59
N GLY A 249 -13.31 -14.11 -0.83
CA GLY A 249 -12.82 -12.77 -0.50
C GLY A 249 -13.52 -11.68 -1.30
N PHE A 250 -13.63 -11.81 -2.63
CA PHE A 250 -14.37 -10.84 -3.44
C PHE A 250 -15.86 -10.78 -3.05
N SER A 251 -16.46 -11.94 -2.74
CA SER A 251 -17.86 -11.97 -2.27
C SER A 251 -18.03 -11.20 -0.95
N LEU A 252 -17.09 -11.32 -0.02
CA LEU A 252 -17.10 -10.58 1.26
C LEU A 252 -16.81 -9.09 1.08
N GLU A 253 -15.94 -8.73 0.14
CA GLU A 253 -15.61 -7.34 -0.16
C GLU A 253 -16.80 -6.61 -0.79
N ILE A 254 -17.56 -7.27 -1.68
CA ILE A 254 -18.81 -6.73 -2.22
C ILE A 254 -19.86 -6.55 -1.12
N LEU A 255 -19.93 -7.49 -0.17
CA LEU A 255 -20.89 -7.43 0.94
C LEU A 255 -20.56 -6.30 1.93
N GLN A 256 -19.31 -5.84 1.99
CA GLN A 256 -18.83 -4.80 2.94
C GLN A 256 -19.38 -4.97 4.36
N PRO A 257 -19.20 -6.13 5.01
CA PRO A 257 -19.86 -6.45 6.28
C PRO A 257 -19.51 -5.46 7.39
N GLY A 258 -18.30 -4.88 7.39
CA GLY A 258 -17.91 -3.87 8.38
C GLY A 258 -18.75 -2.59 8.32
N LEU A 259 -19.06 -2.09 7.12
CA LEU A 259 -19.95 -0.94 6.92
C LEU A 259 -21.39 -1.29 7.32
N LEU A 260 -21.87 -2.47 6.96
CA LEU A 260 -23.21 -2.93 7.34
C LEU A 260 -23.35 -3.06 8.87
N ILE A 261 -22.36 -3.63 9.55
CA ILE A 261 -22.37 -3.75 11.02
C ILE A 261 -22.32 -2.37 11.66
N TRP A 262 -21.49 -1.45 11.16
CA TRP A 262 -21.43 -0.07 11.67
C TRP A 262 -22.77 0.66 11.53
N GLU A 263 -23.43 0.53 10.38
CA GLU A 263 -24.74 1.15 10.14
C GLU A 263 -25.83 0.51 11.03
N VAL A 264 -25.80 -0.82 11.25
CA VAL A 264 -26.71 -1.48 12.19
C VAL A 264 -26.48 -1.01 13.63
N MET A 265 -25.23 -0.92 14.07
CA MET A 265 -24.89 -0.40 15.40
C MET A 265 -25.30 1.07 15.58
N SER A 266 -25.10 1.89 14.55
CA SER A 266 -25.53 3.29 14.53
C SER A 266 -27.06 3.41 14.59
N CYS A 267 -27.77 2.53 13.89
CA CYS A 267 -29.23 2.44 13.89
C CYS A 267 -29.80 1.98 15.25
N VAL A 268 -29.09 1.12 15.99
CA VAL A 268 -29.47 0.76 17.37
C VAL A 268 -29.25 1.92 18.35
N THR A 269 -28.28 2.80 18.07
CA THR A 269 -27.93 3.93 18.94
C THR A 269 -28.77 5.19 18.64
N ILE A 270 -29.23 5.38 17.40
CA ILE A 270 -30.02 6.54 16.94
C ILE A 270 -31.50 6.14 16.80
N ALA A 271 -32.43 6.95 17.33
CA ALA A 271 -33.84 6.64 17.44
C ALA A 271 -34.49 5.98 16.18
N PRO A 272 -35.42 5.01 16.35
CA PRO A 272 -36.01 4.22 15.25
C PRO A 272 -36.64 5.05 14.12
N SER A 273 -37.08 6.28 14.43
CA SER A 273 -37.78 7.18 13.51
C SER A 273 -36.91 7.70 12.35
N ILE A 274 -35.57 7.67 12.47
CA ILE A 274 -34.62 8.16 11.45
C ILE A 274 -34.01 6.98 10.65
N SER A 275 -34.17 5.75 11.13
CA SER A 275 -33.53 4.54 10.61
C SER A 275 -33.83 4.23 9.13
N GLY A 276 -35.07 4.40 8.69
CA GLY A 276 -35.49 4.11 7.31
C GLY A 276 -34.85 5.03 6.27
N TRP A 277 -34.66 6.31 6.61
CA TRP A 277 -33.99 7.29 5.75
C TRP A 277 -32.47 7.07 5.71
N LEU A 278 -31.86 6.66 6.83
CA LEU A 278 -30.44 6.28 6.91
C LEU A 278 -30.14 5.02 6.08
N PHE A 279 -31.05 4.02 6.09
CA PHE A 279 -30.88 2.80 5.30
C PHE A 279 -30.93 3.06 3.79
N LEU A 280 -31.90 3.87 3.33
CA LEU A 280 -32.03 4.20 1.90
C LEU A 280 -30.89 5.10 1.38
N SER A 281 -30.40 6.01 2.22
CA SER A 281 -29.22 6.84 1.91
C SER A 281 -27.90 6.05 1.97
N GLY A 282 -27.81 5.06 2.86
CA GLY A 282 -26.72 4.08 2.89
C GLY A 282 -26.60 3.27 1.60
N LEU A 283 -27.73 2.80 1.05
CA LEU A 283 -27.74 2.09 -0.25
C LEU A 283 -27.28 2.98 -1.41
N HIS A 284 -27.58 4.29 -1.39
CA HIS A 284 -27.04 5.24 -2.37
C HIS A 284 -25.54 5.45 -2.19
N ARG A 285 -25.04 5.51 -0.93
CA ARG A 285 -23.61 5.62 -0.61
C ARG A 285 -22.79 4.41 -1.08
N ILE A 286 -23.39 3.23 -1.29
CA ILE A 286 -22.68 2.04 -1.84
C ILE A 286 -22.07 2.34 -3.22
N LYS A 287 -22.66 3.27 -3.99
CA LYS A 287 -22.15 3.66 -5.32
C LYS A 287 -20.99 4.66 -5.26
N ASP A 288 -20.84 5.39 -4.15
CA ASP A 288 -19.83 6.45 -3.93
C ASP A 288 -18.77 6.09 -2.86
N VAL A 289 -18.65 4.80 -2.47
CA VAL A 289 -17.77 4.39 -1.36
C VAL A 289 -16.30 4.70 -1.63
N TYR A 290 -15.87 4.58 -2.88
CA TYR A 290 -14.46 4.76 -3.25
C TYR A 290 -14.23 6.17 -3.81
N ILE A 291 -14.15 7.16 -2.92
CA ILE A 291 -13.61 8.48 -3.27
C ILE A 291 -12.09 8.32 -3.37
N THR A 292 -11.51 8.62 -4.53
CA THR A 292 -10.05 8.64 -4.69
C THR A 292 -9.46 9.72 -3.79
N THR A 293 -8.50 9.31 -2.95
CA THR A 293 -7.85 10.24 -2.00
C THR A 293 -6.79 11.10 -2.69
N TYR A 294 -6.22 10.58 -3.79
CA TYR A 294 -5.23 11.24 -4.64
C TYR A 294 -5.25 10.62 -6.04
N GLU A 295 -4.84 11.38 -7.04
CA GLU A 295 -4.71 10.92 -8.43
C GLU A 295 -3.22 10.67 -8.77
N THR A 296 -2.88 9.44 -9.17
CA THR A 296 -1.50 9.06 -9.54
C THR A 296 -1.22 9.08 -11.04
N CYS A 297 -2.23 9.34 -11.87
CA CYS A 297 -2.12 9.36 -13.33
C CYS A 297 -1.46 8.10 -13.92
N GLY A 298 -1.66 6.92 -13.29
CA GLY A 298 -1.12 5.66 -13.78
C GLY A 298 0.37 5.41 -13.49
N GLN A 299 1.03 6.24 -12.65
CA GLN A 299 2.43 6.05 -12.26
C GLN A 299 2.72 4.70 -11.58
N TYR A 300 1.68 3.99 -11.12
CA TYR A 300 1.81 2.66 -10.54
C TYR A 300 1.99 1.53 -11.59
N TRP A 301 1.63 1.77 -12.84
CA TRP A 301 1.66 0.74 -13.90
C TRP A 301 3.03 0.06 -14.12
N PRO A 302 4.17 0.78 -14.13
CA PRO A 302 5.48 0.14 -14.24
C PRO A 302 5.78 -0.88 -13.14
N TYR A 303 5.24 -0.66 -11.93
CA TYR A 303 5.39 -1.60 -10.82
C TYR A 303 4.53 -2.85 -11.03
N ILE A 304 3.28 -2.70 -11.48
CA ILE A 304 2.42 -3.83 -11.83
C ILE A 304 3.06 -4.68 -12.94
N HIS A 305 3.53 -4.03 -14.01
CA HIS A 305 4.21 -4.71 -15.11
C HIS A 305 5.43 -5.50 -14.60
N HIS A 306 6.22 -4.91 -13.71
CA HIS A 306 7.34 -5.59 -13.07
C HIS A 306 6.89 -6.82 -12.26
N TYR A 307 5.81 -6.74 -11.47
CA TYR A 307 5.29 -7.87 -10.71
C TYR A 307 4.82 -9.02 -11.60
N ILE A 308 4.12 -8.71 -12.70
CA ILE A 308 3.69 -9.71 -13.68
C ILE A 308 4.89 -10.41 -14.30
N LEU A 309 5.94 -9.67 -14.67
CA LEU A 309 7.16 -10.25 -15.20
C LEU A 309 7.90 -11.12 -14.19
N VAL A 310 8.01 -10.67 -12.94
CA VAL A 310 8.58 -11.49 -11.86
C VAL A 310 7.81 -12.81 -11.72
N ALA A 311 6.48 -12.77 -11.76
CA ALA A 311 5.64 -13.97 -11.70
C ALA A 311 5.87 -14.91 -12.91
N ILE A 312 5.95 -14.37 -14.13
CA ILE A 312 6.24 -15.13 -15.36
C ILE A 312 7.62 -15.79 -15.28
N VAL A 313 8.64 -15.06 -14.81
CA VAL A 313 10.00 -15.59 -14.64
C VAL A 313 10.03 -16.73 -13.61
N ILE A 314 9.37 -16.57 -12.46
CA ILE A 314 9.26 -17.64 -11.45
C ILE A 314 8.56 -18.87 -12.02
N MET A 315 7.48 -18.68 -12.79
CA MET A 315 6.76 -19.76 -13.46
C MET A 315 7.66 -20.51 -14.47
N GLN A 316 8.40 -19.79 -15.31
CA GLN A 316 9.31 -20.37 -16.30
C GLN A 316 10.45 -21.16 -15.63
N ILE A 317 11.05 -20.62 -14.57
CA ILE A 317 12.07 -21.32 -13.77
C ILE A 317 11.51 -22.63 -13.19
N THR A 318 10.29 -22.58 -12.66
CA THR A 318 9.61 -23.76 -12.11
C THR A 318 9.29 -24.79 -13.21
N MET A 319 8.88 -24.35 -14.40
CA MET A 319 8.65 -25.23 -15.56
C MET A 319 9.93 -25.93 -16.05
N ILE A 320 11.05 -25.20 -16.13
CA ILE A 320 12.36 -25.78 -16.47
C ILE A 320 12.69 -26.91 -15.51
N GLY A 321 12.48 -26.69 -14.20
CA GLY A 321 12.64 -27.71 -13.17
C GLY A 321 11.72 -28.91 -13.34
N LEU A 322 10.44 -28.68 -13.63
CA LEU A 322 9.43 -29.74 -13.78
C LEU A 322 9.73 -30.65 -14.98
N PHE A 323 10.10 -30.08 -16.12
CA PHE A 323 10.45 -30.85 -17.32
C PHE A 323 11.80 -31.56 -17.18
N GLY A 324 12.73 -30.96 -16.43
CA GLY A 324 13.98 -31.61 -16.02
C GLY A 324 13.72 -32.89 -15.22
N LEU A 325 12.82 -32.83 -14.22
CA LEU A 325 12.43 -34.00 -13.43
C LEU A 325 11.70 -35.08 -14.25
N LYS A 326 10.81 -34.68 -15.17
CA LYS A 326 10.04 -35.61 -16.00
C LYS A 326 10.83 -36.25 -17.15
N SER A 327 12.15 -36.05 -17.21
CA SER A 327 13.04 -36.60 -18.25
C SER A 327 12.57 -36.28 -19.68
N LYS A 328 11.99 -35.09 -19.90
CA LYS A 328 11.60 -34.57 -21.22
C LYS A 328 12.53 -33.42 -21.63
N PRO A 329 13.79 -33.71 -22.04
CA PRO A 329 14.82 -32.68 -22.25
C PRO A 329 14.46 -31.68 -23.35
N ALA A 330 13.73 -32.12 -24.40
CA ALA A 330 13.31 -31.25 -25.49
C ALA A 330 12.43 -30.07 -25.01
N ALA A 331 11.53 -30.31 -24.06
CA ALA A 331 10.65 -29.27 -23.53
C ALA A 331 11.42 -28.28 -22.63
N SER A 332 12.29 -28.78 -21.76
CA SER A 332 13.13 -27.95 -20.89
C SER A 332 14.08 -27.05 -21.70
N PHE A 333 14.67 -27.57 -22.77
CA PHE A 333 15.52 -26.80 -23.66
C PHE A 333 14.75 -25.68 -24.39
N CYS A 334 13.49 -25.93 -24.81
CA CYS A 334 12.64 -24.93 -25.47
C CYS A 334 12.24 -23.78 -24.54
N THR A 335 12.10 -24.04 -23.23
CA THR A 335 11.73 -23.01 -22.24
C THR A 335 12.85 -22.03 -21.90
N VAL A 336 14.13 -22.39 -22.11
CA VAL A 336 15.26 -21.51 -21.81
C VAL A 336 15.32 -20.28 -22.74
N PRO A 337 15.19 -20.42 -24.08
CA PRO A 337 15.04 -19.28 -24.98
C PRO A 337 13.85 -18.38 -24.64
N LEU A 338 12.73 -18.96 -24.19
CA LEU A 338 11.55 -18.20 -23.79
C LEU A 338 11.82 -17.30 -22.57
N LEU A 339 12.60 -17.78 -21.59
CA LEU A 339 13.04 -16.98 -20.45
C LEU A 339 13.92 -15.80 -20.90
N VAL A 340 14.87 -16.05 -21.80
CA VAL A 340 15.72 -14.99 -22.37
C VAL A 340 14.87 -13.97 -23.13
N LEU A 341 13.93 -14.42 -23.96
CA LEU A 341 13.03 -13.53 -24.69
C LEU A 341 12.18 -12.67 -23.74
N THR A 342 11.71 -13.25 -22.63
CA THR A 342 10.92 -12.53 -21.62
C THR A 342 11.75 -11.41 -20.96
N LEU A 343 13.02 -11.68 -20.66
CA LEU A 343 13.93 -10.68 -20.11
C LEU A 343 14.29 -9.60 -21.13
N LEU A 344 14.54 -9.97 -22.39
CA LEU A 344 14.76 -9.01 -23.48
C LEU A 344 13.53 -8.13 -23.71
N PHE A 345 12.33 -8.72 -23.67
CA PHE A 345 11.07 -7.99 -23.77
C PHE A 345 10.92 -6.98 -22.61
N ASN A 346 11.27 -7.36 -21.38
CA ASN A 346 11.27 -6.45 -20.24
C ASN A 346 12.18 -5.23 -20.47
N GLU A 347 13.43 -5.46 -20.90
CA GLU A 347 14.37 -4.38 -21.16
C GLU A 347 13.92 -3.50 -22.33
N TYR A 348 13.34 -4.10 -23.38
CA TYR A 348 12.68 -3.35 -24.45
C TYR A 348 11.54 -2.47 -23.92
N CYS A 349 10.63 -3.02 -23.12
CA CYS A 349 9.53 -2.26 -22.54
C CYS A 349 10.02 -1.13 -21.61
N LYS A 350 11.05 -1.37 -20.81
CA LYS A 350 11.65 -0.33 -19.98
C LYS A 350 12.26 0.78 -20.83
N ALA A 351 13.02 0.43 -21.86
CA ALA A 351 13.64 1.41 -22.74
C ALA A 351 12.60 2.26 -23.51
N CYS A 352 11.52 1.64 -23.97
CA CYS A 352 10.49 2.32 -24.76
C CYS A 352 9.46 3.08 -23.92
N PHE A 353 8.95 2.50 -22.82
CA PHE A 353 7.76 3.02 -22.14
C PHE A 353 8.03 3.62 -20.76
N LEU A 354 9.11 3.24 -20.07
CA LEU A 354 9.40 3.76 -18.73
C LEU A 354 9.60 5.29 -18.70
N PRO A 355 10.27 5.92 -19.70
CA PRO A 355 10.43 7.38 -19.71
C PRO A 355 9.09 8.12 -19.64
N THR A 356 8.05 7.63 -20.31
CA THR A 356 6.72 8.24 -20.35
C THR A 356 6.05 8.36 -18.97
N PHE A 357 6.38 7.48 -18.02
CA PHE A 357 5.78 7.50 -16.68
C PHE A 357 6.47 8.46 -15.70
N TYR A 358 7.76 8.75 -15.92
CA TYR A 358 8.56 9.57 -15.01
C TYR A 358 8.92 10.95 -15.57
N GLN A 359 8.93 11.10 -16.90
CA GLN A 359 9.24 12.34 -17.59
C GLN A 359 7.98 12.92 -18.20
N PHE A 360 7.73 14.20 -17.90
CA PHE A 360 6.61 14.91 -18.50
C PHE A 360 7.04 15.49 -19.85
N SER A 361 6.31 15.14 -20.92
CA SER A 361 6.59 15.65 -22.27
C SER A 361 6.49 17.19 -22.28
N VAL A 362 7.60 17.86 -22.57
CA VAL A 362 7.65 19.32 -22.70
C VAL A 362 6.79 19.80 -23.87
N LYS A 363 6.69 18.99 -24.93
CA LYS A 363 5.82 19.27 -26.07
C LYS A 363 4.36 19.28 -25.65
N ASP A 364 3.92 18.23 -24.95
CA ASP A 364 2.53 18.13 -24.48
C ASP A 364 2.21 19.25 -23.48
N ALA A 365 3.19 19.63 -22.65
CA ALA A 365 3.08 20.77 -21.74
C ALA A 365 2.77 22.07 -22.51
N ARG A 366 3.55 22.33 -23.57
CA ARG A 366 3.42 23.51 -24.41
C ARG A 366 2.12 23.50 -25.22
N ASP A 367 1.79 22.37 -25.84
CA ASP A 367 0.56 22.25 -26.63
C ASP A 367 -0.68 22.50 -25.77
N ARG A 368 -0.65 22.09 -24.49
CA ARG A 368 -1.72 22.39 -23.52
C ARG A 368 -1.73 23.84 -23.05
N ASP A 369 -0.56 24.45 -22.85
CA ASP A 369 -0.47 25.89 -22.52
C ASP A 369 -1.03 26.73 -23.69
N ASP A 370 -0.64 26.42 -24.93
CA ASP A 370 -1.11 27.08 -26.16
C ASP A 370 -2.63 26.87 -26.37
N PHE A 371 -3.15 25.70 -25.98
CA PHE A 371 -4.59 25.44 -26.02
C PHE A 371 -5.35 26.27 -24.99
N ASP A 372 -4.88 26.33 -23.74
CA ASP A 372 -5.53 27.11 -22.68
C ASP A 372 -5.52 28.62 -22.99
N GLU A 373 -4.44 29.14 -23.61
CA GLU A 373 -4.36 30.52 -24.10
C GLU A 373 -5.38 30.81 -25.21
N LYS A 374 -5.59 29.87 -26.13
CA LYS A 374 -6.57 30.00 -27.23
C LYS A 374 -8.02 29.90 -26.77
N THR A 375 -8.28 29.17 -25.69
CA THR A 375 -9.64 28.87 -25.23
C THR A 375 -10.16 29.91 -24.21
N ASP A 376 -9.36 30.92 -23.86
CA ASP A 376 -9.64 31.94 -22.83
C ASP A 376 -10.05 31.32 -21.46
N LEU A 377 -9.77 30.02 -21.26
CA LEU A 377 -10.00 29.27 -20.02
C LEU A 377 -8.97 29.64 -18.94
N MET A 378 -8.03 30.52 -19.27
CA MET A 378 -7.19 31.26 -18.33
C MET A 378 -8.04 32.28 -17.55
N GLU A 379 -9.18 31.85 -16.96
CA GLU A 379 -9.90 32.66 -15.98
C GLU A 379 -8.87 33.05 -14.91
N PRO A 380 -8.67 34.33 -14.59
CA PRO A 380 -7.53 34.75 -13.79
C PRO A 380 -7.78 34.42 -12.31
N GLN A 381 -7.51 33.16 -11.94
CA GLN A 381 -7.44 32.68 -10.55
C GLN A 381 -6.38 33.47 -9.76
N HIS A 382 -5.36 34.01 -10.44
CA HIS A 382 -4.40 34.95 -9.84
C HIS A 382 -5.09 36.21 -9.27
N THR A 383 -6.11 36.74 -9.95
CA THR A 383 -6.78 37.99 -9.53
C THR A 383 -7.85 37.76 -8.45
N LYS A 384 -8.37 36.54 -8.31
CA LYS A 384 -9.29 36.17 -7.21
C LYS A 384 -8.53 35.84 -5.92
N ARG A 385 -7.36 35.17 -5.98
CA ARG A 385 -6.55 34.88 -4.78
C ARG A 385 -5.91 36.13 -4.16
N HIS A 386 -5.47 37.09 -4.97
CA HIS A 386 -4.98 38.38 -4.46
C HIS A 386 -6.09 39.29 -3.92
N ARG A 387 -7.36 39.06 -4.27
CA ARG A 387 -8.50 39.79 -3.67
C ARG A 387 -9.02 39.16 -2.38
N GLY A 388 -8.80 37.86 -2.16
CA GLY A 388 -9.11 37.16 -0.90
C GLY A 388 -8.00 37.23 0.15
N ILE A 389 -6.80 37.66 -0.24
CA ILE A 389 -5.69 37.96 0.66
C ILE A 389 -5.50 39.48 0.61
N GLN A 390 -6.24 40.21 1.44
CA GLN A 390 -5.87 41.57 1.78
C GLN A 390 -4.40 41.58 2.25
N PRO A 391 -3.54 42.43 1.68
CA PRO A 391 -2.22 42.68 2.24
C PRO A 391 -2.41 43.56 3.48
N SER A 392 -2.69 42.93 4.61
CA SER A 392 -2.63 43.59 5.92
C SER A 392 -1.29 43.34 6.60
N LEU A 393 -0.15 43.36 5.89
CA LEU A 393 1.16 43.49 6.56
C LEU A 393 2.34 43.81 5.62
N PHE A 394 2.21 44.76 4.70
CA PHE A 394 3.38 45.40 4.08
C PHE A 394 3.07 46.88 3.81
N ALA A 395 3.06 47.66 4.90
CA ALA A 395 3.10 49.12 4.86
C ALA A 395 3.93 49.60 6.07
N ALA A 396 5.24 49.61 5.90
CA ALA A 396 6.29 50.27 6.71
C ALA A 396 7.61 49.63 6.23
N THR A 397 8.58 50.30 5.60
CA THR A 397 8.98 51.71 5.62
C THR A 397 9.77 51.97 4.35
N GLY A 398 9.43 53.06 3.65
CA GLY A 398 10.39 53.77 2.82
C GLY A 398 11.08 54.82 3.68
N SER A 399 12.40 54.75 3.74
CA SER A 399 13.34 55.87 3.93
C SER A 399 14.71 55.39 3.53
#